data_AF-W6MEY5-F1
#
_entry.id   AF-W6MEY5-F1
#
_cell.length_a   1.000
_cell.length_b   1.000
_cell.length_c   1.000
_cell.angle_alpha   90.00
_cell.angle_beta   90.00
_cell.angle_gamma   90.00
#
_symmetry.space_group_name_H-M   'P 1'
#
loop_
_entity.id
_entity.type
_entity.pdbx_description
1 polymer ?
#
loop_
_entity_poly.entity_id
_entity_poly.type
_entity_poly.pdbx_seq_one_letter_code
_entity_poly.pdbx_strand_id
1 'polypeptide(L)' 'STRGRLPDSEAPRPPGKNFRPLYDIPWLFEAREFLRKKLIGQKVSCTVDYIQPAQNNFPEKTCCTVRIGDINVAEAMVS' A
#
# COMPACT_ATOMS: atom_id res chain seq x y z
N SER A 1 31.28 19.58 -27.78
CA SER A 1 31.47 18.92 -26.47
C SER A 1 30.10 18.72 -25.84
N THR A 2 29.57 17.50 -25.95
CA THR A 2 28.17 17.13 -25.64
C THR A 2 28.03 16.76 -24.16
N ARG A 3 27.43 17.62 -23.33
CA ARG A 3 26.96 17.20 -21.99
C ARG A 3 25.67 16.41 -22.15
N GLY A 4 25.80 15.08 -22.05
CA GLY A 4 24.68 14.15 -22.03
C GLY A 4 23.73 14.47 -20.87
N ARG A 5 22.49 14.76 -21.22
CA ARG A 5 21.35 14.82 -20.30
C ARG A 5 20.99 13.37 -19.97
N LEU A 6 21.14 12.97 -18.71
CA LEU A 6 20.62 11.69 -18.21
C LEU A 6 19.10 11.67 -18.44
N PRO A 7 18.50 10.56 -18.91
CA PRO A 7 17.05 10.47 -19.01
C PRO A 7 16.48 10.46 -17.60
N ASP A 8 15.69 11.49 -17.27
CA ASP A 8 14.87 11.52 -16.06
C ASP A 8 14.06 10.23 -16.02
N SER A 9 14.37 9.37 -15.04
CA SER A 9 13.55 8.21 -14.70
C SER A 9 12.14 8.72 -14.44
N GLU A 10 11.22 8.41 -15.36
CA GLU A 10 9.83 8.82 -15.32
C GLU A 10 9.17 8.20 -14.08
N ALA A 11 9.21 8.94 -12.97
CA ALA A 11 8.32 8.70 -11.85
C ALA A 11 6.88 8.78 -12.40
N PRO A 12 5.98 7.85 -12.04
CA PRO A 12 4.62 7.87 -12.54
C PRO A 12 4.01 9.24 -12.30
N ARG A 13 3.57 9.91 -13.37
CA ARG A 13 2.95 11.24 -13.29
C ARG A 13 1.89 11.19 -12.18
N PRO A 14 1.92 12.10 -11.18
CA PRO A 14 0.92 12.10 -10.13
C PRO A 14 -0.45 12.18 -10.81
N PRO A 15 -1.40 11.30 -10.45
CA PRO A 15 -2.71 11.29 -11.08
C PRO A 15 -3.29 12.71 -10.96
N GLY A 16 -3.87 13.21 -12.05
CA GLY A 16 -4.33 14.59 -12.17
C GLY A 16 -5.16 15.02 -10.96
N LYS A 17 -5.08 16.32 -10.62
CA LYS A 17 -5.55 17.00 -9.38
C LYS A 17 -6.97 16.67 -8.86
N ASN A 18 -7.74 15.83 -9.53
CA ASN A 18 -9.10 15.44 -9.16
C ASN A 18 -9.25 13.94 -8.85
N PHE A 19 -8.23 13.09 -9.03
CA PHE A 19 -8.31 11.70 -8.57
C PHE A 19 -8.08 11.69 -7.06
N ARG A 20 -9.17 11.69 -6.30
CA ARG A 20 -9.13 11.53 -4.85
C ARG A 20 -9.55 10.09 -4.59
N PRO A 21 -8.64 9.10 -4.71
CA PRO A 21 -8.99 7.69 -4.58
C PRO A 21 -9.74 7.40 -3.27
N LEU A 22 -9.49 8.20 -2.22
CA LEU A 22 -10.20 8.17 -0.95
C LEU A 22 -11.74 8.29 -1.05
N TYR A 23 -12.27 8.99 -2.06
CA TYR A 23 -13.71 9.23 -2.25
C TYR A 23 -14.28 8.60 -3.53
N ASP A 24 -13.44 8.35 -4.54
CA ASP A 24 -13.89 7.82 -5.84
C ASP A 24 -14.06 6.28 -5.83
N ILE A 25 -13.43 5.58 -4.88
CA ILE A 25 -13.50 4.11 -4.79
C ILE A 25 -14.50 3.73 -3.68
N PRO A 26 -15.67 3.16 -4.02
CA PRO A 26 -16.59 2.64 -3.01
C PRO A 26 -15.82 1.63 -2.14
N TRP A 27 -16.10 1.62 -0.82
CA TRP A 27 -15.45 0.78 0.20
C TRP A 27 -14.03 1.19 0.66
N LEU A 28 -13.29 2.01 -0.09
CA LEU A 28 -11.90 2.37 0.29
C LEU A 28 -11.85 3.21 1.58
N PHE A 29 -12.79 4.14 1.74
CA PHE A 29 -12.90 4.95 2.94
C PHE A 29 -13.18 4.10 4.19
N GLU A 30 -14.10 3.13 4.05
CA GLU A 30 -14.50 2.24 5.13
C GLU A 30 -13.36 1.30 5.53
N ALA A 31 -12.67 0.68 4.57
CA ALA A 31 -11.50 -0.14 4.84
C ALA A 31 -10.39 0.65 5.56
N ARG A 32 -10.15 1.90 5.14
CA ARG A 32 -9.14 2.76 5.76
C ARG A 32 -9.51 3.12 7.20
N GLU A 33 -10.77 3.46 7.45
CA GLU A 33 -11.25 3.78 8.80
C GLU A 33 -11.33 2.54 9.70
N PHE A 34 -11.66 1.38 9.16
CA PHE A 34 -11.60 0.10 9.87
C PHE A 34 -10.18 -0.20 10.35
N LEU A 35 -9.20 -0.13 9.44
CA LEU A 35 -7.79 -0.31 9.76
C LEU A 35 -7.33 0.76 10.76
N ARG A 36 -7.68 2.04 10.55
CA ARG A 36 -7.32 3.13 11.47
C ARG A 36 -7.84 2.87 12.88
N LYS A 37 -9.10 2.49 13.03
CA LYS A 37 -9.75 2.26 14.34
C LYS A 37 -9.24 1.00 15.04
N LYS A 38 -8.82 -0.02 14.28
CA LYS A 38 -8.34 -1.30 14.82
C LYS A 38 -6.84 -1.33 15.08
N LEU A 39 -6.02 -0.69 14.23
CA LEU A 39 -4.55 -0.69 14.36
C LEU A 39 -4.00 0.46 15.18
N ILE A 40 -4.62 1.65 15.15
CA ILE A 40 -4.06 2.80 15.89
C ILE A 40 -4.25 2.58 17.39
N GLY A 41 -3.15 2.67 18.13
CA GLY A 41 -3.14 2.52 19.59
C GLY A 41 -3.12 1.06 20.07
N GLN A 42 -3.18 0.08 19.16
CA GLN A 42 -3.13 -1.34 19.50
C GLN A 42 -1.79 -1.98 19.15
N LYS A 43 -1.35 -2.93 19.97
CA LYS A 43 -0.13 -3.70 19.71
C LYS A 43 -0.41 -4.73 18.63
N VAL A 44 0.18 -4.53 17.45
CA VAL A 44 0.05 -5.43 16.30
C VAL A 44 1.30 -6.28 16.14
N SER A 45 1.12 -7.52 15.71
CA SER A 45 2.18 -8.43 15.29
C SER A 45 2.25 -8.43 13.77
N CYS A 46 3.35 -7.95 13.22
CA CYS A 46 3.59 -7.96 11.78
C CYS A 46 4.60 -9.06 11.46
N THR A 47 4.21 -10.04 10.66
CA THR A 47 5.09 -11.10 10.16
C THR A 47 5.31 -10.86 8.67
N VAL A 48 6.56 -10.73 8.25
CA VAL A 48 6.92 -10.61 6.83
C VAL A 48 7.03 -12.01 6.26
N ASP A 49 6.15 -12.37 5.35
CA ASP A 49 6.10 -13.72 4.77
C ASP A 49 7.11 -13.87 3.64
N TYR A 50 7.15 -12.90 2.73
CA TYR A 50 8.12 -12.89 1.63
C TYR A 50 8.22 -11.50 1.01
N ILE A 51 9.35 -11.26 0.37
CA ILE A 51 9.57 -10.09 -0.47
C ILE A 51 9.36 -10.54 -1.90
N GLN A 52 8.31 -10.02 -2.53
CA GLN A 52 8.07 -10.27 -3.95
C GLN A 52 9.04 -9.40 -4.76
N PRO A 53 10.02 -9.99 -5.47
CA PRO A 53 10.96 -9.23 -6.26
C PRO A 53 10.22 -8.46 -7.37
N ALA A 54 10.80 -7.34 -7.79
CA ALA A 54 10.23 -6.53 -8.87
C ALA A 54 10.12 -7.36 -10.15
N GLN A 55 8.89 -7.58 -10.62
CA GLN A 55 8.59 -8.38 -11.82
C GLN A 55 7.72 -7.55 -12.76
N ASN A 56 8.06 -7.54 -14.06
CA ASN A 56 7.27 -6.94 -15.13
C ASN A 56 6.68 -5.55 -14.81
N ASN A 57 7.55 -4.57 -14.51
CA ASN A 57 7.17 -3.16 -14.29
C ASN A 57 6.48 -2.83 -12.96
N PHE A 58 6.36 -3.79 -12.03
CA PHE A 58 5.87 -3.51 -10.67
C PHE A 58 7.03 -3.40 -9.67
N PRO A 59 7.01 -2.41 -8.75
CA PRO A 59 8.03 -2.26 -7.73
C PRO A 59 8.01 -3.45 -6.75
N GLU A 60 9.13 -3.66 -6.06
CA GLU A 60 9.25 -4.65 -4.99
C GLU A 60 8.11 -4.48 -3.97
N LYS A 61 7.42 -5.57 -3.65
CA LYS A 61 6.35 -5.57 -2.65
C LYS A 61 6.74 -6.49 -1.50
N THR A 62 6.85 -5.90 -0.31
CA THR A 62 6.94 -6.67 0.92
C THR A 62 5.56 -7.17 1.28
N CYS A 63 5.36 -8.50 1.23
CA CYS A 63 4.12 -9.13 1.65
C CYS A 63 4.21 -9.45 3.13
N CYS A 64 3.27 -8.90 3.91
CA CYS A 64 3.25 -9.03 5.36
C CYS A 64 1.87 -9.49 5.83
N THR A 65 1.83 -10.45 6.73
CA THR A 65 0.65 -10.78 7.51
C THR A 65 0.62 -9.93 8.78
N VAL A 66 -0.47 -9.17 8.96
CA VAL A 66 -0.67 -8.33 10.14
C VAL A 66 -1.74 -8.94 11.03
N ARG A 67 -1.38 -9.22 12.28
CA ARG A 67 -2.27 -9.82 13.30
C ARG A 67 -2.40 -8.90 14.50
N ILE A 68 -3.61 -8.76 15.04
CA ILE A 68 -3.87 -8.06 16.31
C ILE A 68 -4.28 -9.11 17.32
N GLY A 69 -3.38 -9.46 18.24
CA GLY A 69 -3.57 -10.63 19.09
C GLY A 69 -3.71 -11.90 18.24
N ASP A 70 -4.85 -12.59 18.37
CA ASP A 70 -5.17 -13.80 17.61
C ASP A 70 -5.87 -13.52 16.27
N ILE A 71 -6.31 -12.29 16.01
CA ILE A 71 -7.14 -11.95 14.84
C ILE A 71 -6.26 -11.54 13.65
N ASN A 72 -6.48 -12.15 12.49
CA ASN A 72 -5.88 -11.70 11.24
C ASN A 72 -6.63 -10.47 10.70
N VAL A 73 -5.92 -9.35 10.59
CA VAL A 73 -6.55 -8.08 10.17
C VAL A 73 -6.97 -8.12 8.70
N ALA A 74 -6.24 -8.86 7.86
CA ALA A 74 -6.59 -8.99 6.44
C ALA A 74 -7.92 -9.73 6.28
N GLU A 75 -8.13 -10.81 7.02
CA GLU A 75 -9.38 -11.57 7.02
C GLU A 75 -10.53 -10.72 7.56
N ALA A 76 -10.31 -10.01 8.67
CA ALA A 76 -11.31 -9.12 9.26
C ALA A 76 -11.67 -7.90 8.40
N MET A 77 -10.87 -7.57 7.39
CA MET A 77 -11.16 -6.51 6.41
C MET A 77 -11.93 -7.04 5.19
N VAL A 78 -11.80 -8.33 4.89
CA VAL A 78 -12.45 -8.99 3.74
C VAL A 78 -13.82 -9.55 4.11
N SER A 79 -14.02 -9.91 5.38
CA SER A 79 -15.30 -10.38 5.93
C SER A 79 -16.17 -9.25 6.46
#